data_AF-A0A800J313-F1
#
_entry.id   AF-A0A800J313-F1
#
_cell.length_a   1.000
_cell.length_b   1.000
_cell.length_c   1.000
_cell.angle_alpha   90.00
_cell.angle_beta   90.00
_cell.angle_gamma   90.00
#
_symmetry.space_group_name_H-M   'P 1'
#
loop_
_entity.id
_entity.type
_entity.pdbx_description
1 polymer ?
#
loop_
_entity_poly.entity_id
_entity_poly.type
_entity_poly.pdbx_seq_one_letter_code
_entity_poly.pdbx_strand_id
1 'polypeptide(L)'
;METVRAPAPAVPTIRVRVTSVKCVETTEWGEDEVYLTVDGTRYPAGNESYHDINDGESWSVGASATSTSAVTLTLLEYDTTDDRDLIGTITVPIQKIHGTYTDTLRGDDGVYEITYQVSR
;
A
#
# COMPACT_ATOMS: atom_id res chain seq x y z
N MET A 1 47.98 14.93 -17.92
CA MET A 1 46.68 15.56 -17.59
C MET A 1 45.76 14.45 -17.17
N GLU A 2 45.49 14.32 -15.88
CA GLU A 2 44.66 13.27 -15.31
C GLU A 2 43.21 13.77 -15.30
N THR A 3 42.33 13.11 -16.05
CA THR A 3 40.93 13.51 -16.16
C THR A 3 40.21 13.09 -14.88
N VAL A 4 39.93 14.03 -13.98
CA VAL A 4 39.11 13.78 -12.79
C VAL A 4 37.69 13.49 -13.26
N ARG A 5 37.27 12.22 -13.19
CA ARG A 5 35.90 11.82 -13.52
C ARG A 5 34.98 12.28 -12.38
N ALA A 6 34.04 13.17 -12.69
CA ALA A 6 33.03 13.59 -11.73
C ALA A 6 32.20 12.37 -11.25
N PRO A 7 31.79 12.33 -9.98
CA PRO A 7 30.90 11.28 -9.49
C PRO A 7 29.58 11.32 -10.27
N ALA A 8 29.05 10.14 -10.60
CA ALA A 8 27.74 10.04 -11.23
C ALA A 8 26.66 10.67 -10.33
N PRO A 9 25.63 11.33 -10.88
CA PRO A 9 24.54 11.85 -10.08
C PRO A 9 23.86 10.71 -9.32
N ALA A 10 23.55 10.96 -8.04
CA ALA A 10 22.81 10.00 -7.23
C ALA A 10 21.41 9.77 -7.82
N VAL A 11 21.03 8.51 -8.00
CA VAL A 11 19.67 8.16 -8.43
C VAL A 11 18.73 8.47 -7.26
N PRO A 12 17.67 9.27 -7.44
CA PRO A 12 16.71 9.53 -6.38
C PRO A 12 16.07 8.23 -5.89
N THR A 13 15.87 8.11 -4.58
CA THR A 13 15.13 7.03 -3.95
C THR A 13 13.93 7.59 -3.21
N ILE A 14 12.81 6.87 -3.21
CA ILE A 14 11.71 7.10 -2.29
C ILE A 14 11.58 5.91 -1.35
N ARG A 15 11.15 6.17 -0.13
CA ARG A 15 10.65 5.17 0.81
C ARG A 15 9.19 5.48 1.10
N VAL A 16 8.34 4.47 0.94
CA VAL A 16 6.93 4.51 1.28
C VAL A 16 6.69 3.54 2.43
N ARG A 17 6.10 4.02 3.52
CA ARG A 17 5.71 3.19 4.67
C ARG A 17 4.20 3.28 4.86
N VAL A 18 3.50 2.16 4.66
CA VAL A 18 2.07 2.09 4.93
C VAL A 18 1.87 1.84 6.42
N THR A 19 1.15 2.74 7.08
CA THR A 19 0.93 2.68 8.53
C THR A 19 -0.40 2.06 8.88
N SER A 20 -1.45 2.32 8.10
CA SER A 20 -2.79 1.83 8.39
C SER A 20 -3.58 1.56 7.12
N VAL A 21 -4.39 0.50 7.17
CA VAL A 21 -5.59 0.33 6.33
C VAL A 21 -6.78 0.44 7.27
N LYS A 22 -7.72 1.33 7.01
CA LYS A 22 -8.94 1.48 7.79
C LYS A 22 -10.12 1.06 6.92
N CYS A 23 -10.96 0.17 7.43
CA CYS A 23 -12.27 -0.06 6.85
C CYS A 23 -13.21 1.05 7.35
N VAL A 24 -13.81 1.78 6.42
CA VAL A 24 -14.83 2.80 6.72
C VAL A 24 -16.22 2.17 6.64
N GLU A 25 -16.42 1.28 5.66
CA GLU A 25 -17.66 0.56 5.38
C GLU A 25 -17.30 -0.73 4.62
N THR A 26 -17.76 -1.89 5.11
CA THR A 26 -17.61 -3.21 4.48
C THR A 26 -18.56 -3.37 3.31
N THR A 27 -18.28 -4.35 2.45
CA THR A 27 -19.09 -4.69 1.27
C THR A 27 -20.40 -5.36 1.67
N GLU A 28 -20.36 -6.22 2.69
CA GLU A 28 -21.47 -7.03 3.17
C GLU A 28 -21.62 -7.03 4.71
N TRP A 29 -22.60 -7.78 5.21
CA TRP A 29 -22.82 -7.99 6.64
C TRP A 29 -21.74 -8.94 7.19
N GLY A 30 -20.67 -8.40 7.74
CA GLY A 30 -19.63 -9.22 8.35
C GLY A 30 -18.29 -8.52 8.41
N GLU A 31 -17.25 -9.32 8.64
CA GLU A 31 -15.87 -8.93 8.49
C GLU A 31 -15.46 -9.09 7.04
N ASP A 32 -14.71 -8.12 6.50
CA ASP A 32 -14.04 -8.29 5.21
C ASP A 32 -12.64 -8.88 5.46
N GLU A 33 -12.19 -9.74 4.55
CA GLU A 33 -10.89 -10.39 4.63
C GLU A 33 -9.94 -9.71 3.65
N VAL A 34 -9.11 -8.77 4.10
CA VAL A 34 -8.32 -7.93 3.18
C VAL A 34 -6.83 -8.24 3.21
N TYR A 35 -6.15 -7.97 2.10
CA TYR A 35 -4.69 -7.96 2.06
C TYR A 35 -4.12 -6.82 1.23
N LEU A 36 -2.97 -6.32 1.66
CA LEU A 36 -2.26 -5.24 0.99
C LEU A 36 -1.05 -5.80 0.23
N THR A 37 -0.84 -5.36 -0.99
CA THR A 37 0.46 -5.49 -1.67
C THR A 37 1.16 -4.14 -1.73
N VAL A 38 2.44 -4.12 -1.35
CA VAL A 38 3.33 -2.96 -1.44
C VAL A 38 4.47 -3.33 -2.36
N ASP A 39 4.48 -2.75 -3.56
CA ASP A 39 5.44 -3.06 -4.62
C ASP A 39 5.55 -4.58 -4.89
N GLY A 40 4.40 -5.25 -4.95
CA GLY A 40 4.28 -6.70 -5.16
C GLY A 40 4.50 -7.56 -3.91
N THR A 41 4.97 -7.01 -2.80
CA THR A 41 5.09 -7.75 -1.53
C THR A 41 3.76 -7.75 -0.79
N ARG A 42 3.21 -8.92 -0.49
CA ARG A 42 1.93 -9.10 0.20
C ARG A 42 2.05 -9.00 1.73
N TYR A 43 1.03 -8.41 2.34
CA TYR A 43 0.84 -8.26 3.78
C TYR A 43 -0.61 -8.63 4.16
N PRO A 44 -0.84 -9.30 5.29
CA PRO A 44 0.18 -9.94 6.13
C PRO A 44 0.91 -11.05 5.37
N ALA A 45 2.15 -11.35 5.77
CA ALA A 45 2.95 -12.41 5.16
C ALA A 45 2.75 -13.74 5.91
N GLY A 46 2.81 -14.87 5.19
CA GLY A 46 2.67 -16.21 5.79
C GLY A 46 1.49 -17.00 5.20
N ASN A 47 1.15 -18.14 5.81
CA ASN A 47 -0.06 -18.89 5.44
C ASN A 47 -1.30 -18.12 5.91
N GLU A 48 -2.39 -18.13 5.11
CA GLU A 48 -3.59 -17.30 5.33
C GLU A 48 -3.24 -15.79 5.32
N SER A 49 -2.75 -15.32 4.17
CA SER A 49 -2.17 -13.98 3.99
C SER A 49 -3.21 -12.84 3.90
N TYR A 50 -4.19 -12.80 4.79
CA TYR A 50 -5.22 -11.76 4.86
C TYR A 50 -5.46 -11.31 6.30
N HIS A 51 -6.21 -10.24 6.46
CA HIS A 51 -6.57 -9.66 7.74
C HIS A 51 -8.07 -9.41 7.77
N ASP A 52 -8.74 -10.00 8.75
CA ASP A 52 -10.15 -9.75 9.03
C ASP A 52 -10.30 -8.31 9.54
N ILE A 53 -11.25 -7.56 8.98
CA ILE A 53 -11.48 -6.17 9.34
C ILE A 53 -12.97 -5.82 9.31
N ASN A 54 -13.45 -5.20 10.40
CA ASN A 54 -14.83 -4.73 10.52
C ASN A 54 -14.99 -3.26 10.13
N ASP A 55 -16.24 -2.83 9.95
CA ASP A 55 -16.64 -1.42 9.89
C ASP A 55 -15.98 -0.55 10.97
N GLY A 56 -15.25 0.47 10.54
CA GLY A 56 -14.56 1.42 11.41
C GLY A 56 -13.25 0.91 12.02
N GLU A 57 -12.88 -0.35 11.80
CA GLU A 57 -11.64 -0.94 12.31
C GLU A 57 -10.42 -0.47 11.51
N SER A 58 -9.24 -0.54 12.13
CA SER A 58 -7.97 -0.17 11.51
C SER A 58 -6.92 -1.23 11.72
N TRP A 59 -6.40 -1.73 10.60
CA TRP A 59 -5.28 -2.64 10.53
C TRP A 59 -3.94 -1.90 10.50
N SER A 60 -3.09 -2.17 11.49
CA SER A 60 -1.71 -1.67 11.54
C SER A 60 -0.76 -2.53 10.69
N VAL A 61 -0.61 -2.19 9.40
CA VAL A 61 0.16 -3.01 8.44
C VAL A 61 1.67 -3.03 8.74
N GLY A 62 2.27 -1.85 8.98
CA GLY A 62 3.72 -1.73 9.17
C GLY A 62 4.57 -2.02 7.91
N ALA A 63 3.97 -2.12 6.73
CA ALA A 63 4.66 -2.41 5.47
C ALA A 63 5.50 -1.23 4.96
N SER A 64 6.58 -1.51 4.23
CA SER A 64 7.33 -0.46 3.54
C SER A 64 8.08 -0.98 2.32
N ALA A 65 8.25 -0.12 1.33
CA ALA A 65 9.12 -0.33 0.18
C ALA A 65 10.04 0.87 -0.03
N THR A 66 11.23 0.60 -0.56
CA THR A 66 12.18 1.61 -1.03
C THR A 66 12.42 1.37 -2.50
N SER A 67 12.29 2.40 -3.33
CA SER A 67 12.38 2.27 -4.79
C SER A 67 13.06 3.49 -5.42
N THR A 68 13.72 3.27 -6.56
CA THR A 68 14.20 4.33 -7.48
C THR A 68 13.16 4.68 -8.54
N SER A 69 11.91 4.26 -8.32
CA SER A 69 10.77 4.44 -9.21
C SER A 69 9.50 4.68 -8.37
N ALA A 70 8.33 4.70 -9.00
CA ALA A 70 7.08 4.74 -8.25
C ALA A 70 6.91 3.47 -7.41
N VAL A 71 6.18 3.58 -6.30
CA VAL A 71 5.74 2.45 -5.47
C VAL A 71 4.23 2.29 -5.64
N THR A 72 3.76 1.06 -5.85
CA THR A 72 2.34 0.74 -5.92
C THR A 72 1.85 0.14 -4.60
N LEU A 73 0.71 0.63 -4.12
CA LEU A 73 -0.02 0.05 -2.99
C LEU A 73 -1.35 -0.48 -3.54
N THR A 74 -1.61 -1.78 -3.44
CA THR A 74 -2.87 -2.36 -3.94
C THR A 74 -3.55 -3.12 -2.82
N LEU A 75 -4.78 -2.74 -2.51
CA LEU A 75 -5.64 -3.41 -1.55
C LEU A 75 -6.62 -4.30 -2.31
N LEU A 76 -6.77 -5.54 -1.84
CA LEU A 76 -7.65 -6.54 -2.42
C LEU A 76 -8.42 -7.25 -1.30
N GLU A 77 -9.61 -7.72 -1.64
CA GLU A 77 -10.32 -8.71 -0.83
C GLU A 77 -9.77 -10.11 -1.09
N TYR A 78 -9.88 -10.94 -0.06
CA TYR A 78 -9.54 -12.33 -0.05
C TYR A 78 -10.82 -13.14 0.16
N ASP A 79 -11.45 -13.53 -0.94
CA ASP A 79 -12.40 -14.64 -0.90
C ASP A 79 -11.71 -15.95 -1.29
N THR A 80 -12.13 -17.04 -0.66
CA THR A 80 -11.75 -18.41 -0.99
C THR A 80 -12.57 -19.00 -2.13
N THR A 81 -13.70 -18.39 -2.50
CA THR A 81 -14.67 -18.93 -3.47
C THR A 81 -14.80 -18.18 -4.81
N ASP A 82 -14.52 -16.88 -4.89
CA ASP A 82 -14.58 -16.10 -6.15
C ASP A 82 -13.23 -15.43 -6.53
N ASP A 83 -13.24 -14.67 -7.62
CA ASP A 83 -12.15 -13.80 -8.06
C ASP A 83 -11.74 -12.85 -6.93
N ARG A 84 -10.42 -12.62 -6.78
CA ARG A 84 -9.91 -11.73 -5.74
C ARG A 84 -10.25 -10.30 -6.11
N ASP A 85 -11.20 -9.70 -5.39
CA ASP A 85 -11.74 -8.43 -5.78
C ASP A 85 -10.80 -7.26 -5.47
N LEU A 86 -10.57 -6.47 -6.52
CA LEU A 86 -9.70 -5.30 -6.44
C LEU A 86 -10.48 -4.15 -5.80
N ILE A 87 -10.17 -3.85 -4.53
CA ILE A 87 -10.65 -2.65 -3.86
C ILE A 87 -9.99 -1.40 -4.46
N GLY A 88 -8.68 -1.43 -4.72
CA GLY A 88 -8.04 -0.32 -5.44
C GLY A 88 -6.51 -0.29 -5.40
N THR A 89 -5.95 0.64 -6.18
CA THR A 89 -4.50 0.84 -6.29
C THR A 89 -4.12 2.32 -6.15
N ILE A 90 -3.10 2.58 -5.33
CA ILE A 90 -2.43 3.88 -5.19
C ILE A 90 -1.07 3.78 -5.86
N THR A 91 -0.77 4.72 -6.76
CA THR A 91 0.59 4.89 -7.30
C THR A 91 1.26 6.07 -6.61
N VAL A 92 2.32 5.81 -5.85
CA VAL A 92 3.14 6.85 -5.21
C VAL A 92 4.31 7.20 -6.13
N PRO A 93 4.27 8.32 -6.87
CA PRO A 93 5.34 8.68 -7.79
C PRO A 93 6.62 9.04 -7.04
N ILE A 94 7.78 8.82 -7.68
CA ILE A 94 9.10 9.19 -7.12
C ILE A 94 9.21 10.68 -6.73
N GLN A 95 8.41 11.53 -7.39
CA GLN A 95 8.37 12.97 -7.15
C GLN A 95 7.42 13.38 -6.02
N LYS A 96 6.69 12.45 -5.39
CA LYS A 96 5.79 12.75 -4.27
C LYS A 96 6.60 13.42 -3.14
N ILE A 97 6.01 14.45 -2.55
CA ILE A 97 6.64 15.24 -1.49
C ILE A 97 6.71 14.39 -0.22
N HIS A 98 7.65 14.68 0.67
CA HIS A 98 7.72 14.00 1.96
C HIS A 98 6.51 14.40 2.82
N GLY A 99 5.91 13.43 3.48
CA GLY A 99 4.74 13.69 4.32
C GLY A 99 3.94 12.44 4.61
N THR A 100 2.85 12.64 5.34
CA THR A 100 1.82 11.62 5.58
C THR A 100 0.64 11.90 4.66
N TYR A 101 0.13 10.85 4.04
CA TYR A 101 -0.97 10.89 3.10
C TYR A 101 -2.01 9.86 3.50
N THR A 102 -3.26 10.17 3.21
CA THR A 102 -4.38 9.24 3.29
C THR A 102 -5.14 9.30 1.98
N ASP A 103 -5.31 8.14 1.35
CA ASP A 103 -6.09 8.00 0.12
C ASP A 103 -7.26 7.04 0.39
N THR A 104 -8.44 7.37 -0.16
CA THR A 104 -9.64 6.54 -0.05
C THR A 104 -9.79 5.65 -1.28
N LEU A 105 -10.04 4.37 -1.07
CA LEU A 105 -10.36 3.37 -2.08
C LEU A 105 -11.84 2.97 -1.93
N ARG A 106 -12.51 2.74 -3.05
CA ARG A 106 -13.97 2.50 -3.13
C ARG A 106 -14.33 1.44 -4.16
N GLY A 107 -13.38 0.56 -4.49
CA GLY A 107 -13.70 -0.60 -5.31
C GLY A 107 -14.53 -1.57 -4.50
N ASP A 108 -15.40 -2.29 -5.21
CA ASP A 108 -16.15 -3.43 -4.68
C ASP A 108 -17.22 -3.10 -3.64
N ASP A 109 -17.88 -1.94 -3.76
CA ASP A 109 -18.94 -1.44 -2.87
C ASP A 109 -18.51 -1.10 -1.41
N GLY A 110 -17.34 -1.56 -0.97
CA GLY A 110 -16.71 -1.17 0.30
C GLY A 110 -15.95 0.15 0.23
N VAL A 111 -15.58 0.70 1.40
CA VAL A 111 -14.85 1.97 1.52
C VAL A 111 -13.68 1.82 2.48
N TYR A 112 -12.48 2.11 1.97
CA TYR A 112 -11.24 1.93 2.71
C TYR A 112 -10.35 3.17 2.66
N GLU A 113 -9.63 3.45 3.74
CA GLU A 113 -8.62 4.51 3.80
C GLU A 113 -7.22 3.91 4.04
N ILE A 114 -6.28 4.17 3.13
CA ILE A 114 -4.88 3.80 3.30
C ILE A 114 -4.08 5.01 3.74
N THR A 115 -3.47 4.93 4.92
CA THR A 115 -2.55 5.95 5.42
C THR A 115 -1.09 5.49 5.24
N TYR A 116 -0.28 6.34 4.62
CA TYR A 116 1.13 6.06 4.34
C TYR A 116 2.02 7.29 4.47
N GLN A 117 3.30 7.05 4.74
CA GLN A 117 4.34 8.06 4.87
C GLN A 117 5.33 7.97 3.71
N VAL A 118 5.74 9.12 3.18
CA VAL A 118 6.74 9.24 2.11
C VAL A 118 7.98 9.97 2.64
N SER A 119 9.16 9.41 2.38
CA SER A 119 10.47 10.02 2.66
C SER A 119 11.46 9.73 1.51
N ARG A 120 12.55 10.48 1.39
CA ARG A 120 13.67 10.23 0.46
C ARG A 120 14.98 10.09 1.22
#